data_AF-A0A7S2P624-F1
#
_entry.id   AF-A0A7S2P624-F1
#
_cell.length_a   1.000
_cell.length_b   1.000
_cell.length_c   1.000
_cell.angle_alpha   90.00
_cell.angle_beta   90.00
_cell.angle_gamma   90.00
#
_symmetry.space_group_name_H-M   'P 1'
#
loop_
_entity.id
_entity.type
_entity.pdbx_description
1 polymer ?
#
loop_
_entity_poly.entity_id
_entity_poly.type
_entity_poly.pdbx_seq_one_letter_code
_entity_poly.pdbx_strand_id
1 'polypeptide(L)'
;FRWMDLGRYSNSSGAWIGGGVALIFATIYALQLSFMPRDREKYPETYKIADAISAGARAFLHREYSFLLGFIFVVGLVILGLPGLGWRSMVSFWFGAILSATSGYIRMTV
;
A
#
# COMPACT_ATOMS: atom_id res chain seq x y z
N PHE A 1 -8.68 -1.97 29.85
CA PHE A 1 -8.81 -3.25 29.12
C PHE A 1 -10.22 -3.34 28.54
N ARG A 2 -10.47 -2.73 27.37
CA ARG A 2 -11.83 -2.63 26.76
C ARG A 2 -11.82 -2.93 25.25
N TRP A 3 -10.71 -3.48 24.76
CA TRP A 3 -10.45 -3.75 23.33
C TRP A 3 -10.57 -5.24 22.97
N MET A 4 -10.74 -6.13 23.94
CA MET A 4 -10.85 -7.58 23.70
C MET A 4 -12.29 -8.04 23.35
N ASP A 5 -13.31 -7.22 23.63
CA ASP A 5 -14.72 -7.60 23.37
C ASP A 5 -15.21 -7.26 21.95
N LEU A 6 -14.43 -6.52 21.15
CA LEU A 6 -14.79 -6.21 19.74
C LEU A 6 -14.67 -7.43 18.81
N GLY A 7 -14.00 -8.51 19.25
CA GLY A 7 -13.84 -9.73 18.46
C GLY A 7 -15.14 -10.52 18.22
N ARG A 8 -16.23 -10.24 18.97
CA ARG A 8 -17.53 -10.93 18.82
C ARG A 8 -18.47 -10.31 17.78
N TYR A 9 -18.14 -9.13 17.23
CA TYR A 9 -18.85 -8.50 16.11
C TYR A 9 -18.06 -8.55 14.79
N SER A 10 -17.02 -9.39 14.70
CA SER A 10 -16.36 -9.70 13.44
C SER A 10 -17.23 -10.64 12.60
N ASN A 11 -18.39 -10.15 12.15
CA ASN A 11 -19.13 -10.80 11.08
C ASN A 11 -18.30 -10.64 9.81
N SER A 12 -17.97 -11.73 9.11
CA SER A 12 -17.16 -11.68 7.88
C SER A 12 -17.73 -10.68 6.87
N SER A 13 -19.06 -10.54 6.83
CA SER A 13 -19.79 -9.54 6.06
C SER A 13 -19.38 -8.09 6.36
N GLY A 14 -19.10 -7.76 7.62
CA GLY A 14 -18.70 -6.41 8.04
C GLY A 14 -17.30 -6.01 7.53
N ALA A 15 -16.39 -6.98 7.39
CA ALA A 15 -15.05 -6.73 6.86
C ALA A 15 -15.10 -6.37 5.36
N TRP A 16 -15.92 -7.07 4.57
CA TRP A 16 -16.11 -6.77 3.14
C TRP A 16 -16.78 -5.41 2.93
N ILE A 17 -17.80 -5.09 3.74
CA ILE A 17 -18.50 -3.79 3.67
C ILE A 17 -17.54 -2.65 4.05
N GLY A 18 -16.78 -2.80 5.14
CA GLY A 18 -15.81 -1.80 5.57
C GLY A 18 -14.70 -1.57 4.54
N GLY A 19 -14.15 -2.64 3.96
CA GLY A 19 -13.17 -2.56 2.89
C GLY A 19 -13.71 -1.87 1.63
N GLY A 20 -14.93 -2.20 1.23
CA GLY A 20 -15.61 -1.57 0.10
C GLY A 20 -15.84 -0.06 0.30
N VAL A 21 -16.35 0.34 1.47
CA VAL A 21 -16.55 1.76 1.81
C VAL A 21 -15.22 2.53 1.81
N ALA A 22 -14.16 1.94 2.37
CA ALA A 22 -12.85 2.59 2.42
C ALA A 22 -12.26 2.80 1.01
N LEU A 23 -12.40 1.82 0.11
CA LEU A 23 -11.96 1.93 -1.28
C LEU A 23 -12.74 3.01 -2.05
N ILE A 24 -14.06 3.08 -1.86
CA ILE A 24 -14.90 4.13 -2.49
C ILE A 24 -14.45 5.50 -2.01
N PHE A 25 -14.27 5.68 -0.69
CA PHE A 25 -13.81 6.94 -0.12
C PHE A 25 -12.43 7.33 -0.67
N ALA A 26 -11.46 6.41 -0.63
CA ALA A 26 -10.12 6.65 -1.19
C ALA A 26 -10.17 7.05 -2.67
N THR A 27 -11.03 6.40 -3.46
CA THR A 27 -11.21 6.72 -4.89
C THR A 27 -11.81 8.11 -5.10
N ILE A 28 -12.82 8.51 -4.31
CA ILE A 28 -13.42 9.84 -4.39
C ILE A 28 -12.37 10.93 -4.11
N TYR A 29 -11.56 10.77 -3.07
CA TYR A 29 -10.51 11.74 -2.74
C TYR A 29 -9.42 11.80 -3.81
N ALA A 30 -9.01 10.64 -4.33
CA ALA A 30 -8.04 10.59 -5.43
C ALA A 30 -8.56 11.32 -6.67
N LEU A 31 -9.84 11.14 -7.02
CA LEU A 31 -10.49 11.84 -8.12
C LEU A 31 -10.57 13.34 -7.85
N GLN A 32 -11.05 13.76 -6.68
CA GLN A 32 -11.12 15.18 -6.30
C GLN A 32 -9.77 15.88 -6.41
N LEU A 33 -8.68 15.22 -6.00
CA LEU A 33 -7.33 15.77 -6.12
C LEU A 33 -6.88 15.91 -7.58
N SER A 34 -7.24 14.95 -8.43
CA SER A 34 -6.91 14.99 -9.87
C SER A 34 -7.63 16.10 -10.65
N PHE A 35 -8.81 16.52 -10.17
CA PHE A 35 -9.58 17.60 -10.78
C PHE A 35 -9.17 19.00 -10.32
N MET A 36 -8.29 19.13 -9.32
CA MET A 36 -7.78 20.45 -8.92
C MET A 36 -6.87 21.03 -10.01
N PRO A 37 -7.17 22.23 -10.53
CA PRO A 37 -6.37 22.83 -11.59
C PRO A 37 -4.95 23.11 -11.08
N ARG A 38 -3.97 22.45 -11.69
CA ARG A 38 -2.55 22.75 -11.46
C ARG A 38 -2.19 24.01 -12.25
N ASP A 39 -2.26 25.14 -11.58
CA ASP A 39 -1.88 26.45 -12.13
C ASP A 39 -0.34 26.57 -12.20
N ARG A 40 0.24 25.94 -13.23
CA ARG A 40 1.69 25.95 -13.47
C ARG A 40 2.21 27.32 -13.91
N GLU A 41 1.35 28.21 -14.39
CA GLU A 41 1.74 29.57 -14.77
C GLU A 41 1.94 30.47 -13.54
N LYS A 42 1.15 30.27 -12.49
CA LYS A 42 1.24 31.08 -11.26
C LYS A 42 2.45 30.76 -10.38
N TYR A 43 2.92 29.51 -10.36
CA TYR A 43 4.03 29.08 -9.49
C TYR A 43 5.03 28.12 -10.19
N PRO A 44 5.68 28.54 -11.29
CA PRO A 44 6.50 27.65 -12.12
C PRO A 44 7.67 27.01 -11.37
N GLU A 45 8.32 27.73 -10.46
CA GLU A 45 9.46 27.22 -9.68
C GLU A 45 9.04 26.14 -8.68
N THR A 46 7.85 26.26 -8.07
CA THR A 46 7.32 25.24 -7.16
C THR A 46 7.07 23.92 -7.88
N TYR A 47 6.52 23.97 -9.10
CA TYR A 47 6.29 22.76 -9.90
C TYR A 47 7.59 22.12 -10.37
N LYS A 48 8.61 22.90 -10.75
CA LYS A 48 9.94 22.35 -11.09
C LYS A 48 10.57 21.57 -9.93
N ILE A 49 10.47 22.11 -8.71
CA ILE A 49 10.98 21.45 -7.51
C ILE A 49 10.16 20.18 -7.20
N ALA A 50 8.84 20.26 -7.29
CA ALA A 50 7.96 19.12 -7.08
C ALA A 50 8.24 17.98 -8.09
N ASP A 51 8.46 18.32 -9.36
CA ASP A 51 8.80 17.35 -10.41
C ASP A 51 10.16 16.69 -10.12
N ALA A 52 11.17 17.47 -9.72
CA ALA A 52 12.49 16.94 -9.35
C ALA A 52 12.42 15.99 -8.12
N ILE A 53 11.64 16.35 -7.10
CA ILE A 53 11.40 15.49 -5.92
C ILE A 53 10.69 14.21 -6.33
N SER A 54 9.64 14.31 -7.16
CA SER A 54 8.89 13.14 -7.61
C SER A 54 9.75 12.17 -8.43
N ALA A 55 10.63 12.70 -9.28
CA ALA A 55 11.58 11.91 -10.06
C ALA A 55 12.59 11.19 -9.16
N GLY A 56 13.15 11.89 -8.18
CA GLY A 56 14.06 11.29 -7.18
C GLY A 56 13.38 10.22 -6.34
N ALA A 57 12.15 10.47 -5.87
CA ALA A 57 11.37 9.52 -5.11
C ALA A 57 11.09 8.23 -5.90
N ARG A 58 10.68 8.36 -7.17
CA ARG A 58 10.43 7.20 -8.05
C ARG A 58 11.68 6.35 -8.26
N ALA A 59 12.83 6.99 -8.48
CA ALA A 59 14.11 6.29 -8.65
C ALA A 59 14.54 5.54 -7.38
N PHE A 60 14.39 6.17 -6.21
CA PHE A 60 14.67 5.55 -4.93
C PHE A 60 13.80 4.33 -4.67
N LEU A 61 12.48 4.45 -4.88
CA LEU A 61 11.54 3.35 -4.65
C LEU A 61 11.80 2.17 -5.57
N HIS A 62 12.15 2.42 -6.84
CA HIS A 62 12.44 1.32 -7.76
C HIS A 62 13.63 0.47 -7.27
N ARG A 63 14.64 1.14 -6.69
CA ARG A 63 15.79 0.48 -6.06
C ARG A 63 15.36 -0.27 -4.80
N GLU A 64 14.61 0.37 -3.91
CA GLU A 64 14.15 -0.21 -2.65
C GLU A 64 13.25 -1.43 -2.87
N TYR A 65 12.29 -1.34 -3.80
CA TYR A 65 11.36 -2.43 -4.13
C TYR A 65 12.09 -3.66 -4.64
N SER A 66 13.19 -3.49 -5.37
CA SER A 66 14.02 -4.61 -5.82
C SER A 66 14.60 -5.40 -4.63
N PHE A 67 15.08 -4.70 -3.60
CA PHE A 67 15.54 -5.34 -2.36
C PHE A 67 14.39 -5.91 -1.53
N LEU A 68 13.27 -5.18 -1.45
CA LEU A 68 12.07 -5.61 -0.73
C LEU A 68 11.51 -6.93 -1.28
N LEU A 69 11.46 -7.10 -2.60
CA LEU A 69 11.01 -8.34 -3.24
C LEU A 69 11.90 -9.52 -2.84
N GLY A 70 13.23 -9.34 -2.84
CA GLY A 70 14.16 -10.36 -2.36
C GLY A 70 13.92 -10.71 -0.89
N PHE A 71 13.70 -9.70 -0.05
CA PHE A 71 13.40 -9.90 1.38
C PHE A 71 12.10 -10.68 1.60
N ILE A 72 11.01 -10.34 0.90
CA ILE A 72 9.72 -11.04 0.97
C ILE A 72 9.88 -12.51 0.58
N PHE A 73 10.69 -12.80 -0.44
CA PHE A 73 10.93 -14.18 -0.88
C PHE A 73 11.68 -14.99 0.18
N VAL A 74 12.76 -14.44 0.75
CA VAL A 74 13.55 -15.08 1.81
C VAL A 74 12.70 -15.33 3.06
N VAL A 75 11.92 -14.34 3.51
CA VAL A 75 11.04 -14.49 4.67
C VAL A 75 9.97 -15.57 4.42
N GLY A 76 9.42 -15.64 3.21
CA GLY A 76 8.48 -16.70 2.82
C GLY A 76 9.08 -18.11 2.95
N LEU A 77 10.33 -18.29 2.52
CA LEU A 77 11.05 -19.55 2.68
C LEU A 77 11.34 -19.89 4.14
N VAL A 78 11.67 -18.90 4.96
CA VAL A 78 11.83 -19.10 6.42
C VAL A 78 10.52 -19.55 7.06
N ILE A 79 9.39 -18.97 6.66
CA ILE A 79 8.05 -19.38 7.12
C ILE A 79 7.75 -20.83 6.76
N LEU A 80 8.18 -21.30 5.58
CA LEU A 80 8.04 -22.69 5.16
C LEU A 80 8.84 -23.65 6.07
N GLY A 81 10.04 -23.25 6.49
CA GLY A 81 10.92 -24.04 7.36
C GLY A 81 10.51 -24.07 8.83
N LEU A 82 9.58 -23.21 9.26
CA LEU A 82 9.10 -23.16 10.64
C LEU A 82 8.06 -24.27 10.91
N PRO A 83 8.28 -25.14 11.91
CA PRO A 83 7.34 -26.20 12.24
C PRO A 83 6.02 -25.58 12.73
N GLY A 84 4.91 -25.95 12.06
CA GLY A 84 3.55 -25.49 12.40
C GLY A 84 2.97 -24.39 11.51
N LEU A 85 3.77 -23.68 10.69
CA LEU A 85 3.24 -22.60 9.83
C LEU A 85 2.83 -23.08 8.44
N GLY A 86 3.48 -24.10 7.89
CA GLY A 86 3.09 -24.76 6.63
C GLY A 86 3.06 -23.83 5.40
N TRP A 87 2.80 -24.42 4.24
CA TRP A 87 2.80 -23.69 2.97
C TRP A 87 1.69 -22.63 2.84
N ARG A 88 0.57 -22.82 3.56
CA ARG A 88 -0.57 -21.88 3.57
C ARG A 88 -0.18 -20.50 4.11
N SER A 89 0.64 -20.44 5.16
CA SER A 89 1.08 -19.18 5.77
C SER A 89 2.10 -18.44 4.91
N MET A 90 2.95 -19.16 4.17
CA MET A 90 3.86 -18.56 3.19
C MET A 90 3.08 -17.85 2.07
N VAL A 91 2.06 -18.51 1.51
CA VAL A 91 1.26 -17.94 0.42
C VAL A 91 0.47 -16.72 0.90
N SER A 92 -0.17 -16.78 2.07
CA SER A 92 -0.90 -15.62 2.63
C SER A 92 0.04 -14.43 2.91
N PHE A 93 1.26 -14.69 3.39
CA PHE A 93 2.28 -13.66 3.58
C PHE A 93 2.68 -12.98 2.26
N TRP A 94 2.96 -13.75 1.20
CA TRP A 94 3.29 -13.18 -0.11
C TRP A 94 2.15 -12.34 -0.70
N PHE A 95 0.91 -12.84 -0.64
CA PHE A 95 -0.25 -12.08 -1.10
C PHE A 95 -0.40 -10.75 -0.34
N GLY A 96 -0.28 -10.78 0.99
CA GLY A 96 -0.34 -9.56 1.81
C GLY A 96 0.82 -8.60 1.52
N ALA A 97 2.03 -9.11 1.35
CA ALA A 97 3.22 -8.31 1.07
C ALA A 97 3.14 -7.63 -0.30
N ILE A 98 2.64 -8.33 -1.33
CA ILE A 98 2.42 -7.77 -2.66
C ILE A 98 1.35 -6.67 -2.60
N LEU A 99 0.23 -6.91 -1.90
CA LEU A 99 -0.81 -5.89 -1.72
C LEU A 99 -0.27 -4.63 -1.01
N SER A 100 0.57 -4.82 0.01
CA SER A 100 1.22 -3.72 0.74
C SER A 100 2.18 -2.93 -0.16
N ALA A 101 3.07 -3.61 -0.87
CA ALA A 101 3.98 -2.98 -1.82
C ALA A 101 3.20 -2.23 -2.92
N THR A 102 2.12 -2.81 -3.43
CA THR A 102 1.28 -2.16 -4.46
C THR A 102 0.62 -0.90 -3.91
N SER A 103 0.15 -0.91 -2.66
CA SER A 103 -0.43 0.28 -2.02
C SER A 103 0.59 1.42 -1.85
N GLY A 104 1.86 1.07 -1.57
CA GLY A 104 2.96 2.03 -1.51
C GLY A 104 3.25 2.66 -2.86
N TYR A 105 3.25 1.86 -3.93
CA TYR A 105 3.50 2.35 -5.29
C TYR A 105 2.39 3.30 -5.78
N ILE A 106 1.12 2.97 -5.50
CA ILE A 106 -0.03 3.80 -5.88
C ILE A 106 0.07 5.20 -5.23
N ARG A 107 0.49 5.27 -3.97
CA ARG A 107 0.67 6.54 -3.24
C ARG A 107 1.61 7.53 -3.94
N MET A 108 2.63 7.07 -4.67
CA MET A 108 3.57 7.95 -5.35
C MET A 108 3.15 8.35 -6.77
N THR A 109 2.08 7.74 -7.27
CA THR A 109 1.54 8.04 -8.61
C THR A 109 0.36 9.01 -8.58
N VAL A 110 -0.41 9.00 -7.48
CA VAL A 110 -1.54 9.92 -7.21
C VAL A 110 -1.04 11.20 -6.55
#